data_AF-A0A497QYC3-F1
#
_entry.id   AF-A0A497QYC3-F1
#
_cell.length_a   1.000
_cell.length_b   1.000
_cell.length_c   1.000
_cell.angle_alpha   90.00
_cell.angle_beta   90.00
_cell.angle_gamma   90.00
#
_symmetry.space_group_name_H-M   'P 1'
#
loop_
_entity.id
_entity.type
_entity.pdbx_description
1 polymer ?
#
loop_
_entity_poly.entity_id
_entity_poly.type
_entity_poly.pdbx_seq_one_letter_code
_entity_poly.pdbx_strand_id
1 'polypeptide(L)'
;MITEYPWYEEIDSKEDLLQGDFIDACPIIIPPEQLQEGKVSVEVCEYDVVVMSQSCDLAQKKIDLVLVCPVWLLNEFEKQNDYFKSKKGKEELRRGNNPSYHLLNKCSIKGHEKNYQVVDFRNVFSVPYAFLEAFAKKNRKTRVRLLPPYREHLSQAFARFFMRVGLPADIPPFK
;
A
#
# COMPACT_ATOMS: atom_id res chain seq x y z
N MET A 1 -32.40 4.35 -0.76
CA MET A 1 -31.10 4.85 -0.28
C MET A 1 -30.09 3.75 -0.51
N ILE A 2 -29.09 3.97 -1.38
CA ILE A 2 -27.97 3.04 -1.52
C ILE A 2 -27.10 3.28 -0.30
N THR A 3 -27.11 2.37 0.67
CA THR A 3 -26.10 2.36 1.73
C THR A 3 -24.77 2.03 1.07
N GLU A 4 -23.88 3.02 0.95
CA GLU A 4 -22.52 2.78 0.48
C GLU A 4 -21.86 1.74 1.39
N TYR A 5 -21.33 0.66 0.79
CA TYR A 5 -20.62 -0.37 1.52
C TYR A 5 -19.32 0.24 2.12
N PRO A 6 -18.96 -0.05 3.38
CA PRO A 6 -17.82 0.59 4.02
C PRO A 6 -16.50 0.19 3.36
N TRP A 7 -15.58 1.16 3.26
CA TRP A 7 -14.23 0.91 2.74
C TRP A 7 -13.34 0.17 3.74
N TYR A 8 -13.60 0.40 5.02
CA TYR A 8 -12.68 0.05 6.10
C TYR A 8 -13.43 -0.65 7.22
N GLU A 9 -12.72 -1.53 7.93
CA GLU A 9 -13.12 -2.06 9.22
C GLU A 9 -12.02 -1.81 10.27
N GLU A 10 -12.44 -1.69 11.53
CA GLU A 10 -11.53 -1.71 12.67
C GLU A 10 -11.38 -3.15 13.15
N ILE A 11 -10.15 -3.58 13.37
CA ILE A 11 -9.83 -4.91 13.88
C ILE A 11 -8.92 -4.81 15.10
N ASP A 12 -9.00 -5.79 15.99
CA ASP A 12 -8.05 -5.93 17.10
C ASP A 12 -6.65 -6.21 16.51
N SER A 13 -5.64 -5.51 17.01
CA SER A 13 -4.27 -5.66 16.52
C SER A 13 -3.68 -7.06 16.78
N LYS A 14 -4.32 -7.89 17.61
CA LYS A 14 -3.97 -9.30 17.81
C LYS A 14 -4.38 -10.22 16.66
N GLU A 15 -5.35 -9.80 15.85
CA GLU A 15 -5.78 -10.54 14.66
C GLU A 15 -4.60 -10.72 13.70
N ASP A 16 -4.62 -11.80 12.93
CA ASP A 16 -3.57 -12.11 11.97
C ASP A 16 -3.46 -11.02 10.89
N LEU A 17 -2.22 -10.77 10.46
CA LEU A 17 -1.92 -9.79 9.41
C LEU A 17 -2.49 -10.29 8.08
N LEU A 18 -3.37 -9.49 7.46
CA LEU A 18 -3.93 -9.80 6.14
C LEU A 18 -3.59 -8.71 5.13
N GLN A 19 -3.82 -9.04 3.86
CA GLN A 19 -3.77 -8.05 2.80
C GLN A 19 -4.76 -6.91 3.10
N GLY A 20 -4.34 -5.66 2.84
CA GLY A 20 -5.14 -4.47 3.08
C GLY A 20 -5.07 -3.94 4.52
N ASP A 21 -4.28 -4.56 5.40
CA ASP A 21 -4.03 -4.01 6.74
C ASP A 21 -3.15 -2.77 6.65
N PHE A 22 -3.52 -1.72 7.39
CA PHE A 22 -2.71 -0.52 7.55
C PHE A 22 -1.87 -0.62 8.82
N ILE A 23 -0.57 -0.34 8.67
CA ILE A 23 0.40 -0.29 9.77
C ILE A 23 0.98 1.12 9.82
N ASP A 24 0.63 1.87 10.86
CA ASP A 24 1.12 3.23 11.06
C ASP A 24 2.59 3.24 11.49
N ALA A 25 3.35 4.26 11.08
CA ALA A 25 4.75 4.48 11.50
C ALA A 25 5.62 3.20 11.42
N CYS A 26 5.43 2.39 10.39
CA CYS A 26 6.24 1.20 10.15
C CYS A 26 7.67 1.62 9.82
N PRO A 27 8.69 1.14 10.57
CA PRO A 27 10.08 1.44 10.25
C PRO A 27 10.50 0.63 9.02
N ILE A 28 11.01 1.33 8.01
CA ILE A 28 11.47 0.77 6.75
C ILE A 28 12.94 1.10 6.59
N ILE A 29 13.74 0.07 6.31
CA ILE A 29 15.15 0.23 5.94
C ILE A 29 15.20 0.78 4.52
N ILE A 30 15.84 1.94 4.36
CA ILE A 30 16.13 2.51 3.04
C ILE A 30 17.46 1.91 2.57
N PRO A 31 17.48 1.19 1.43
CA PRO A 31 18.71 0.67 0.87
C PRO A 31 19.68 1.83 0.61
N PRO A 32 20.94 1.76 1.11
CA PRO A 32 21.92 2.81 0.84
C PRO A 32 22.28 2.81 -0.66
N GLU A 33 22.64 3.98 -1.20
CA GLU A 33 23.07 4.10 -2.60
C GLU A 33 24.28 3.22 -2.93
N GLN A 34 25.14 2.98 -1.93
CA GLN A 34 26.34 2.17 -2.05
C GLN A 34 26.21 0.95 -1.14
N LEU A 35 26.11 -0.24 -1.75
CA LEU A 35 26.12 -1.51 -1.04
C LEU A 35 27.56 -2.03 -0.97
N GLN A 36 28.00 -2.37 0.23
CA GLN A 36 29.28 -3.02 0.49
C GLN A 36 29.03 -4.34 1.22
N GLU A 37 29.88 -5.34 0.97
CA GLU A 37 29.83 -6.59 1.73
C GLU A 37 30.14 -6.32 3.21
N GLY A 38 29.43 -7.01 4.10
CA GLY A 38 29.61 -6.89 5.55
C GLY A 38 28.51 -6.09 6.23
N LYS A 39 28.83 -5.49 7.38
CA LYS A 39 27.88 -4.70 8.17
C LYS A 39 27.87 -3.26 7.65
N VAL A 40 26.71 -2.81 7.19
CA VAL A 40 26.49 -1.42 6.74
C VAL A 40 25.54 -0.70 7.70
N SER A 41 25.80 0.58 7.93
CA SER A 41 24.81 1.47 8.55
C SER A 41 23.74 1.80 7.50
N VAL A 42 22.48 1.68 7.87
CA VAL A 42 21.35 1.96 6.99
C VAL A 42 20.47 3.05 7.59
N GLU A 43 19.84 3.83 6.73
CA GLU A 43 18.80 4.75 7.14
C GLU A 43 17.50 3.98 7.40
N VAL A 44 16.81 4.33 8.48
CA VAL A 44 15.48 3.80 8.79
C VAL A 44 14.51 4.96 8.78
N CYS A 45 13.53 4.92 7.89
CA CYS A 45 12.47 5.90 7.79
C CYS A 45 11.14 5.28 8.23
N GLU A 46 10.29 6.06 8.89
CA GLU A 46 8.96 5.63 9.26
C GLU A 46 7.94 5.99 8.18
N TYR A 47 7.09 5.03 7.82
CA TYR A 47 5.98 5.24 6.89
C TYR A 47 4.70 4.62 7.44
N ASP A 48 3.57 5.29 7.23
CA ASP A 48 2.29 4.59 7.22
C ASP A 48 2.27 3.69 5.97
N VAL A 49 1.99 2.40 6.14
CA VAL A 49 2.02 1.43 5.03
C VAL A 49 0.75 0.60 4.96
N VAL A 50 0.44 0.11 3.77
CA VAL A 50 -0.59 -0.91 3.54
C VAL A 50 0.04 -2.23 3.11
N VAL A 51 -0.44 -3.33 3.68
CA VAL A 51 0.01 -4.70 3.34
C VAL A 51 -0.52 -5.11 1.97
N MET A 52 0.38 -5.47 1.07
CA MET A 52 0.07 -5.83 -0.32
C MET A 52 0.15 -7.33 -0.60
N SER A 53 0.99 -8.08 0.13
CA SER A 53 1.07 -9.54 0.00
C SER A 53 -0.30 -10.19 0.21
N GLN A 54 -0.60 -11.24 -0.56
CA GLN A 54 -1.91 -11.87 -0.55
C GLN A 54 -2.20 -12.56 0.79
N SER A 55 -3.45 -12.46 1.26
CA SER A 55 -3.89 -13.06 2.52
C SER A 55 -3.67 -14.57 2.59
N CYS A 56 -3.81 -15.28 1.47
CA CYS A 56 -3.54 -16.72 1.41
C CYS A 56 -2.08 -17.07 1.70
N ASP A 57 -1.14 -16.26 1.22
CA ASP A 57 0.29 -16.45 1.45
C ASP A 57 0.68 -16.14 2.90
N LEU A 58 0.07 -15.08 3.46
CA LEU A 58 0.26 -14.66 4.85
C LEU A 58 -0.28 -15.71 5.83
N ALA A 59 -1.50 -16.20 5.62
CA ALA A 59 -2.15 -17.18 6.51
C ALA A 59 -1.37 -18.51 6.56
N GLN A 60 -0.75 -18.91 5.45
CA GLN A 60 0.07 -20.12 5.39
C GLN A 60 1.49 -19.91 5.94
N LYS A 61 1.85 -18.67 6.33
CA LYS A 61 3.19 -18.28 6.79
C LYS A 61 4.30 -18.76 5.86
N LYS A 62 4.02 -18.75 4.56
CA LYS A 62 4.92 -19.26 3.50
C LYS A 62 5.90 -18.22 3.00
N ILE A 63 5.78 -16.97 3.44
CA ILE A 63 6.64 -15.87 3.02
C ILE A 63 7.39 -15.31 4.22
N ASP A 64 8.71 -15.19 4.07
CA ASP A 64 9.55 -14.53 5.08
C ASP A 64 9.45 -13.01 4.99
N LEU A 65 9.11 -12.50 3.81
CA LEU A 65 9.03 -11.08 3.50
C LEU A 65 7.62 -10.71 3.02
N VAL A 66 7.06 -9.66 3.61
CA VAL A 66 5.76 -9.09 3.28
C VAL A 66 5.97 -7.86 2.43
N LEU A 67 5.28 -7.79 1.29
CA LEU A 67 5.24 -6.59 0.47
C LEU A 67 4.30 -5.57 1.10
N VAL A 68 4.81 -4.35 1.25
CA VAL A 68 4.05 -3.20 1.72
C VAL A 68 4.28 -2.00 0.79
N CYS A 69 3.29 -1.11 0.71
CA CYS A 69 3.42 0.17 0.01
C CYS A 69 3.16 1.32 0.99
N PRO A 70 3.94 2.41 0.95
CA PRO A 70 3.66 3.63 1.69
C PRO A 70 2.32 4.25 1.32
N VAL A 71 1.73 4.90 2.31
CA VAL A 71 0.44 5.57 2.21
C VAL A 71 0.60 7.01 2.70
N TRP A 72 0.30 7.96 1.82
CA TRP A 72 0.41 9.39 2.11
C TRP A 72 -0.96 10.00 2.29
N LEU A 73 -1.12 10.96 3.21
CA LEU A 73 -2.31 11.80 3.17
C LEU A 73 -2.28 12.65 1.89
N LEU A 74 -3.42 12.78 1.21
CA LEU A 74 -3.49 13.51 -0.07
C LEU A 74 -2.97 14.95 0.07
N ASN A 75 -3.29 15.65 1.17
CA ASN A 75 -2.82 17.01 1.43
C ASN A 75 -1.29 17.12 1.63
N GLU A 76 -0.61 16.04 2.03
CA GLU A 76 0.85 15.96 2.13
C GLU A 76 1.46 15.60 0.78
N PHE A 77 0.87 14.62 0.11
CA PHE A 77 1.27 14.17 -1.23
C PHE A 77 1.24 15.32 -2.25
N GLU A 78 0.21 16.16 -2.20
CA GLU A 78 0.09 17.37 -3.02
C GLU A 78 1.26 18.35 -2.87
N LYS A 79 1.96 18.36 -1.72
CA LYS A 79 3.11 19.25 -1.50
C LYS A 79 4.37 18.78 -2.23
N GLN A 80 4.45 17.49 -2.55
CA GLN A 80 5.62 16.89 -3.21
C GLN A 80 5.63 17.15 -4.73
N ASN A 81 4.46 17.41 -5.34
CA ASN A 81 4.36 17.71 -6.76
C ASN A 81 3.15 18.63 -7.04
N ASP A 82 3.43 19.83 -7.56
CA ASP A 82 2.44 20.86 -7.85
C ASP A 82 1.33 20.40 -8.82
N TYR A 83 1.59 19.40 -9.66
CA TYR A 83 0.58 18.82 -10.53
C TYR A 83 -0.63 18.31 -9.74
N PHE A 84 -0.40 17.65 -8.61
CA PHE A 84 -1.47 17.07 -7.79
C PHE A 84 -2.21 18.11 -6.95
N LYS A 85 -1.68 19.34 -6.79
CA LYS A 85 -2.45 20.47 -6.23
C LYS A 85 -3.59 20.89 -7.16
N SER A 86 -3.42 20.71 -8.46
CA SER A 86 -4.42 21.09 -9.46
C SER A 86 -5.64 20.15 -9.44
N LYS A 87 -6.83 20.70 -9.76
CA LYS A 87 -8.06 19.91 -9.92
C LYS A 87 -7.89 18.78 -10.94
N LYS A 88 -7.15 19.03 -12.03
CA LYS A 88 -6.84 18.03 -13.05
C LYS A 88 -6.04 16.87 -12.47
N GLY A 89 -4.95 17.15 -11.76
CA GLY A 89 -4.12 16.10 -11.16
C GLY A 89 -4.88 15.24 -10.13
N LYS A 90 -5.73 15.86 -9.31
CA LYS A 90 -6.59 15.12 -8.37
C LYS A 90 -7.62 14.24 -9.08
N GLU A 91 -8.21 14.73 -10.17
CA GLU A 91 -9.17 13.94 -10.95
C GLU A 91 -8.50 12.77 -11.67
N GLU A 92 -7.26 12.95 -12.15
CA GLU A 92 -6.46 11.87 -12.72
C GLU A 92 -6.12 10.78 -11.68
N LEU A 93 -5.78 11.16 -10.44
CA LEU A 93 -5.63 10.21 -9.33
C LEU A 93 -6.95 9.47 -9.04
N ARG A 94 -8.06 10.22 -8.94
CA ARG A 94 -9.39 9.65 -8.64
C ARG A 94 -9.86 8.67 -9.71
N ARG A 95 -9.54 8.94 -10.98
CA ARG A 95 -9.86 8.06 -12.12
C ARG A 95 -8.88 6.87 -12.26
N GLY A 96 -7.77 6.87 -11.54
CA GLY A 96 -6.72 5.86 -11.68
C GLY A 96 -5.90 6.01 -12.96
N ASN A 97 -5.89 7.19 -13.58
CA ASN A 97 -5.14 7.47 -14.81
C ASN A 97 -3.63 7.62 -14.56
N ASN A 98 -3.23 7.83 -13.30
CA ASN A 98 -1.82 7.74 -12.93
C ASN A 98 -1.54 6.36 -12.33
N PRO A 99 -0.96 5.42 -13.10
CA PRO A 99 -0.80 4.04 -12.64
C PRO A 99 0.21 3.92 -11.49
N SER A 100 1.05 4.92 -11.25
CA SER A 100 2.04 4.88 -10.17
C SER A 100 1.43 5.05 -8.77
N TYR A 101 0.16 5.43 -8.68
CA TYR A 101 -0.51 5.73 -7.43
C TYR A 101 -1.94 5.18 -7.40
N HIS A 102 -2.46 4.99 -6.20
CA HIS A 102 -3.87 4.63 -6.00
C HIS A 102 -4.51 5.50 -4.91
N LEU A 103 -5.61 6.16 -5.26
CA LEU A 103 -6.35 7.00 -4.32
C LEU A 103 -7.33 6.13 -3.52
N LEU A 104 -7.20 6.20 -2.19
CA LEU A 104 -8.11 5.60 -1.23
C LEU A 104 -9.06 6.65 -0.66
N ASN A 105 -10.26 6.21 -0.25
CA ASN A 105 -11.27 7.08 0.33
C ASN A 105 -10.88 7.54 1.74
N LYS A 106 -11.71 8.39 2.36
CA LYS A 106 -11.55 8.80 3.75
C LYS A 106 -11.88 7.65 4.70
N CYS A 107 -11.12 7.53 5.78
CA CYS A 107 -11.47 6.68 6.92
C CYS A 107 -12.17 7.53 7.99
N SER A 108 -13.38 7.12 8.39
CA SER A 108 -14.18 7.78 9.43
C SER A 108 -14.31 6.95 10.71
N ILE A 109 -13.52 5.88 10.83
CA ILE A 109 -13.48 5.04 12.04
C ILE A 109 -12.86 5.85 13.17
N LYS A 110 -13.52 5.88 14.33
CA LYS A 110 -13.09 6.68 15.48
C LYS A 110 -11.72 6.22 15.98
N GLY A 111 -10.76 7.14 16.09
CA GLY A 111 -9.38 6.83 16.49
C GLY A 111 -8.46 6.45 15.33
N HIS A 112 -9.01 6.34 14.12
CA HIS A 112 -8.28 6.03 12.89
C HIS A 112 -8.68 6.97 11.74
N GLU A 113 -9.18 8.16 12.07
CA GLU A 113 -9.67 9.12 11.09
C GLU A 113 -8.54 9.60 10.17
N LYS A 114 -8.72 9.43 8.86
CA LYS A 114 -7.77 9.88 7.83
C LYS A 114 -8.57 10.51 6.69
N ASN A 115 -8.06 11.61 6.15
CA ASN A 115 -8.56 12.16 4.88
C ASN A 115 -8.22 11.22 3.72
N TYR A 116 -8.51 11.59 2.47
CA TYR A 116 -8.10 10.81 1.29
C TYR A 116 -6.60 10.47 1.37
N GLN A 117 -6.27 9.23 1.02
CA GLN A 117 -4.91 8.70 1.09
C GLN A 117 -4.44 8.27 -0.30
N VAL A 118 -3.14 8.35 -0.55
CA VAL A 118 -2.50 7.94 -1.80
C VAL A 118 -1.50 6.84 -1.50
N VAL A 119 -1.76 5.64 -2.03
CA VAL A 119 -0.80 4.53 -2.00
C VAL A 119 0.25 4.78 -3.09
N ASP A 120 1.53 4.73 -2.74
CA ASP A 120 2.64 4.92 -3.68
C ASP A 120 3.19 3.57 -4.15
N PHE A 121 2.88 3.20 -5.40
CA PHE A 121 3.37 1.95 -5.98
C PHE A 121 4.80 2.03 -6.50
N ARG A 122 5.41 3.22 -6.53
CA ARG A 122 6.81 3.37 -6.96
C ARG A 122 7.78 2.92 -5.87
N ASN A 123 7.35 3.00 -4.62
CA ASN A 123 8.13 2.64 -3.44
C ASN A 123 7.52 1.38 -2.82
N VAL A 124 7.94 0.20 -3.31
CA VAL A 124 7.48 -1.08 -2.76
C VAL A 124 8.57 -1.62 -1.86
N PHE A 125 8.22 -1.93 -0.61
CA PHE A 125 9.15 -2.44 0.38
C PHE A 125 8.82 -3.86 0.78
N SER A 126 9.86 -4.64 1.07
CA SER A 126 9.76 -5.98 1.65
C SER A 126 10.16 -5.91 3.11
N VAL A 127 9.24 -6.28 4.01
CA VAL A 127 9.44 -6.24 5.46
C VAL A 127 9.36 -7.66 6.03
N PRO A 128 10.26 -8.07 6.94
CA PRO A 128 10.17 -9.40 7.53
C PRO A 128 8.81 -9.66 8.20
N TYR A 129 8.14 -10.75 7.83
CA TYR A 129 6.80 -11.09 8.32
C TYR A 129 6.74 -11.11 9.84
N ALA A 130 7.69 -11.81 10.47
CA ALA A 130 7.74 -11.94 11.93
C ALA A 130 7.90 -10.59 12.63
N PHE A 131 8.69 -9.68 12.05
CA PHE A 131 8.83 -8.33 12.57
C PHE A 131 7.52 -7.56 12.42
N LEU A 132 6.94 -7.53 11.23
CA LEU A 132 5.74 -6.74 10.94
C LEU A 132 4.53 -7.21 11.76
N GLU A 133 4.35 -8.52 11.92
CA GLU A 133 3.30 -9.11 12.75
C GLU A 133 3.47 -8.71 14.23
N ALA A 134 4.70 -8.83 14.77
CA ALA A 134 4.98 -8.44 16.15
C ALA A 134 4.85 -6.93 16.36
N PHE A 135 5.25 -6.12 15.38
CA PHE A 135 5.14 -4.67 15.40
C PHE A 135 3.67 -4.23 15.37
N ALA A 136 2.87 -4.78 14.45
CA ALA A 136 1.44 -4.51 14.33
C ALA A 136 0.68 -4.77 15.65
N LYS A 137 0.98 -5.90 16.31
CA LYS A 137 0.40 -6.31 17.59
C LYS A 137 0.76 -5.37 18.75
N LYS A 138 1.92 -4.71 18.70
CA LYS A 138 2.44 -3.85 19.78
C LYS A 138 2.16 -2.36 19.58
N ASN A 139 2.16 -1.90 18.33
CA ASN A 139 2.12 -0.48 17.99
C ASN A 139 0.79 0.17 18.43
N ARG A 140 -0.33 -0.50 18.16
CA ARG A 140 -1.68 -0.04 18.53
C ARG A 140 -2.52 -1.19 19.04
N LYS A 141 -3.58 -0.88 19.80
CA LYS A 141 -4.57 -1.88 20.24
C LYS A 141 -5.48 -2.35 19.11
N THR A 142 -5.82 -1.45 18.20
CA THR A 142 -6.61 -1.74 17.01
C THR A 142 -5.92 -1.16 15.78
N ARG A 143 -6.25 -1.71 14.61
CA ARG A 143 -5.77 -1.24 13.30
C ARG A 143 -6.91 -1.24 12.30
N VAL A 144 -6.69 -0.57 11.17
CA VAL A 144 -7.65 -0.52 10.07
C VAL A 144 -7.29 -1.55 9.01
N ARG A 145 -8.32 -2.19 8.45
CA ARG A 145 -8.22 -3.08 7.30
C ARG A 145 -9.13 -2.60 6.17
N LEU A 146 -8.62 -2.66 4.94
CA LEU A 146 -9.39 -2.39 3.74
C LEU A 146 -10.32 -3.58 3.43
N LEU A 147 -11.61 -3.31 3.30
CA LEU A 147 -12.62 -4.32 3.00
C LEU A 147 -12.70 -4.65 1.50
N PRO A 148 -13.14 -5.85 1.12
CA PRO A 148 -13.57 -6.13 -0.25
C PRO A 148 -14.75 -5.25 -0.66
N PRO A 149 -14.86 -4.82 -1.94
CA PRO A 149 -13.99 -5.12 -3.06
C PRO A 149 -12.77 -4.17 -3.18
N TYR A 150 -12.62 -3.24 -2.24
CA TYR A 150 -11.61 -2.16 -2.36
C TYR A 150 -10.18 -2.69 -2.25
N ARG A 151 -9.97 -3.72 -1.45
CA ARG A 151 -8.68 -4.43 -1.36
C ARG A 151 -8.30 -5.14 -2.65
N GLU A 152 -9.25 -5.82 -3.29
CA GLU A 152 -9.02 -6.48 -4.57
C GLU A 152 -8.78 -5.44 -5.66
N HIS A 153 -9.48 -4.30 -5.61
CA HIS A 153 -9.23 -3.17 -6.50
C HIS A 153 -7.82 -2.56 -6.32
N LEU A 154 -7.36 -2.40 -5.08
CA LEU A 154 -5.99 -1.96 -4.77
C LEU A 154 -4.95 -2.93 -5.35
N SER A 155 -5.16 -4.24 -5.16
CA SER A 155 -4.29 -5.29 -5.68
C SER A 155 -4.24 -5.27 -7.21
N GLN A 156 -5.39 -5.09 -7.85
CA GLN A 156 -5.50 -4.99 -9.31
C GLN A 156 -4.80 -3.73 -9.84
N ALA A 157 -4.91 -2.60 -9.14
CA ALA A 157 -4.21 -1.37 -9.50
C ALA A 157 -2.69 -1.54 -9.43
N PHE A 158 -2.19 -2.21 -8.40
CA PHE A 158 -0.77 -2.55 -8.27
C PHE A 158 -0.31 -3.49 -9.40
N ALA A 159 -1.10 -4.51 -9.75
CA ALA A 159 -0.80 -5.38 -10.88
C ALA A 159 -0.72 -4.61 -12.20
N ARG A 160 -1.67 -3.70 -12.48
CA ARG A 160 -1.65 -2.84 -13.68
C ARG A 160 -0.41 -1.95 -13.73
N PHE A 161 0.03 -1.42 -12.58
CA PHE A 161 1.27 -0.67 -12.49
C PHE A 161 2.49 -1.50 -12.91
N PHE A 162 2.59 -2.74 -12.42
CA PHE A 162 3.73 -3.61 -12.69
C PHE A 162 3.70 -4.17 -14.13
N MET A 163 2.52 -4.51 -14.64
CA MET A 163 2.32 -5.14 -15.95
C MET A 163 2.40 -4.19 -17.15
N ARG A 164 2.75 -2.91 -16.97
CA ARG A 164 2.81 -1.90 -18.06
C ARG A 164 3.97 -2.09 -19.04
N VAL A 165 4.24 -3.33 -19.42
CA VAL A 165 5.26 -3.74 -20.38
C VAL A 165 4.63 -3.78 -21.78
N GLY A 166 5.26 -3.11 -22.75
CA GLY A 166 4.87 -3.27 -24.15
C GLY A 166 5.22 -4.68 -24.61
N LEU A 167 4.21 -5.51 -24.87
CA LEU A 167 4.42 -6.83 -25.45
C LEU A 167 4.74 -6.67 -26.95
N PRO A 168 5.67 -7.46 -27.52
CA PRO A 168 5.91 -7.48 -28.95
C PRO A 168 4.62 -7.88 -29.68
N ALA A 169 4.52 -7.50 -30.97
CA ALA A 169 3.44 -8.00 -31.82
C ALA A 169 3.41 -9.53 -31.78
N ASP A 170 2.22 -10.07 -31.53
CA ASP A 170 1.97 -11.51 -31.35
C ASP A 170 2.20 -12.29 -32.65
N ILE A 171 1.98 -13.60 -32.61
CA ILE A 171 2.08 -14.51 -33.74
C ILE A 171 1.27 -13.95 -34.93
N PRO A 172 1.90 -13.76 -36.11
CA PRO A 172 1.22 -13.28 -37.30
C PRO A 172 0.00 -14.16 -37.63
N PRO A 173 -1.03 -13.61 -38.30
CA PRO A 173 -2.17 -14.41 -38.72
C PRO A 173 -1.71 -15.62 -39.54
N PHE A 174 -2.24 -16.79 -39.21
CA PHE A 174 -2.04 -17.99 -40.03
C PHE A 174 -2.59 -17.70 -41.44
N LYS A 175 -1.78 -18.00 -42.46
CA LYS A 175 -2.17 -17.88 -43.87
C LYS A 175 -3.14 -18.98 -44.26
#